data_AF-A0A969VM83-F1
#
_entry.id   AF-A0A969VM83-F1
#
_cell.length_a   1.000
_cell.length_b   1.000
_cell.length_c   1.000
_cell.angle_alpha   90.00
_cell.angle_beta   90.00
_cell.angle_gamma   90.00
#
_symmetry.space_group_name_H-M   'P 1'
#
loop_
_entity.id
_entity.type
_entity.pdbx_description
1 polymer ?
#
loop_
_entity_poly.entity_id
_entity_poly.type
_entity_poly.pdbx_seq_one_letter_code
_entity_poly.pdbx_strand_id
1 'polypeptide(L)'
;MQAEALIAHQRLARDFQHHAAIGDRRTGFGGCFGHGTPCISFCRWTGAQNVGKRRKVQPVSSQSRDTPLTTAEGGGRPPHPQDISVRMKVQAISREKPVLIAGPTASGKSALALEIAARDGRVVVNADALQVYGNWRILTARPSVADEAALPHALYGHVGRDEPYSVGHWLRDVAPLLARPVVIVGGTGLNFNALTRGLAEIPPTPPELRAEADARMRTEGRAALLAEIDPETMGRIDPMNSARVQRAWEVLRATGRGLASWQSETPAPLVPLGEAEALVLTPETGWLNDRIDRRFAAMVADGAVEEARANFDGWDPQRPSSRAIGGPELIAHLQGTLSLDAAVAAARLASRQYAKRQRTWFRSNMGAWRQLSLP
;
A
#
# COMPACT_ATOMS: atom_id res chain seq x y z
N MET A 1 -9.13 34.85 -14.61
CA MET A 1 -9.99 33.86 -15.31
C MET A 1 -9.23 32.55 -15.47
N GLN A 2 -8.90 31.95 -14.33
CA GLN A 2 -8.09 30.75 -14.16
C GLN A 2 -8.60 30.11 -12.88
N ALA A 3 -9.77 29.48 -12.93
CA ALA A 3 -10.39 28.79 -11.80
C ALA A 3 -11.63 28.05 -12.30
N GLU A 4 -11.49 27.08 -13.22
CA GLU A 4 -12.61 26.19 -13.58
C GLU A 4 -12.21 24.85 -14.24
N ALA A 5 -10.92 24.61 -14.52
CA ALA A 5 -10.43 23.31 -15.02
C ALA A 5 -10.11 22.28 -13.92
N LEU A 6 -10.46 22.55 -12.65
CA LEU A 6 -10.00 21.80 -11.46
C LEU A 6 -11.05 20.84 -10.85
N ILE A 7 -12.15 20.55 -11.55
CA ILE A 7 -13.35 19.93 -10.94
C ILE A 7 -13.48 18.40 -11.15
N ALA A 8 -12.61 17.73 -11.91
CA ALA A 8 -12.84 16.32 -12.31
C ALA A 8 -12.03 15.22 -11.59
N HIS A 9 -11.25 15.53 -10.55
CA HIS A 9 -10.47 14.55 -9.79
C HIS A 9 -11.33 13.67 -8.82
N GLN A 10 -12.66 13.59 -8.99
CA GLN A 10 -13.62 13.29 -7.92
C GLN A 10 -14.20 11.87 -7.77
N ARG A 11 -13.78 10.77 -8.45
CA ARG A 11 -14.52 9.48 -8.24
C ARG A 11 -13.85 8.11 -8.36
N LEU A 12 -12.53 7.98 -8.50
CA LEU A 12 -11.90 6.66 -8.75
C LEU A 12 -11.27 5.97 -7.53
N ALA A 13 -11.43 6.53 -6.32
CA ALA A 13 -10.96 5.90 -5.08
C ALA A 13 -12.03 5.08 -4.32
N ARG A 14 -13.28 5.05 -4.80
CA ARG A 14 -14.38 4.28 -4.15
C ARG A 14 -14.44 2.80 -4.52
N ASP A 15 -13.86 2.37 -5.65
CA ASP A 15 -14.02 0.98 -6.12
C ASP A 15 -13.07 -0.04 -5.46
N PHE A 16 -12.24 0.38 -4.50
CA PHE A 16 -11.42 -0.54 -3.70
C PHE A 16 -12.13 -1.05 -2.43
N GLN A 17 -13.40 -0.68 -2.19
CA GLN A 17 -14.17 -1.06 -0.99
C GLN A 17 -15.17 -2.23 -1.19
N HIS A 18 -15.32 -2.80 -2.38
CA HIS A 18 -16.14 -3.99 -2.58
C HIS A 18 -15.38 -5.05 -3.36
N HIS A 19 -14.75 -5.98 -2.64
CA HIS A 19 -14.78 -7.43 -2.92
C HIS A 19 -13.99 -8.18 -1.84
N ALA A 20 -14.69 -8.51 -0.76
CA ALA A 20 -14.35 -9.61 0.12
C ALA A 20 -15.51 -10.60 0.08
N ALA A 21 -15.39 -11.65 -0.75
CA ALA A 21 -16.09 -12.93 -0.57
C ALA A 21 -15.60 -13.97 -1.60
N ILE A 22 -14.96 -15.03 -1.08
CA ILE A 22 -15.12 -16.46 -1.45
C ILE A 22 -14.70 -16.86 -2.89
N GLY A 23 -13.86 -17.87 -3.13
CA GLY A 23 -13.36 -18.92 -2.26
C GLY A 23 -12.39 -19.85 -3.00
N ASP A 24 -11.73 -20.63 -2.16
CA ASP A 24 -10.85 -21.77 -2.45
C ASP A 24 -11.48 -22.82 -3.37
N ARG A 25 -10.73 -23.26 -4.39
CA ARG A 25 -10.67 -24.68 -4.77
C ARG A 25 -9.49 -24.99 -5.69
N ARG A 26 -8.56 -25.80 -5.19
CA ARG A 26 -7.66 -26.65 -5.97
C ARG A 26 -8.45 -27.78 -6.63
N THR A 27 -8.23 -28.02 -7.92
CA THR A 27 -8.04 -29.36 -8.54
C THR A 27 -7.61 -29.17 -10.00
N GLY A 28 -6.60 -29.94 -10.43
CA GLY A 28 -6.04 -29.91 -11.78
C GLY A 28 -6.72 -30.86 -12.78
N PHE A 29 -6.02 -31.06 -13.92
CA PHE A 29 -6.40 -31.77 -15.16
C PHE A 29 -7.52 -31.06 -15.96
N GLY A 30 -7.44 -30.81 -17.26
CA GLY A 30 -6.68 -31.40 -18.36
C GLY A 30 -7.68 -31.78 -19.47
N GLY A 31 -7.57 -31.18 -20.66
CA GLY A 31 -8.08 -31.76 -21.93
C GLY A 31 -9.45 -31.32 -22.48
N CYS A 32 -9.37 -30.69 -23.66
CA CYS A 32 -10.11 -30.96 -24.92
C CYS A 32 -11.64 -30.74 -25.09
N PHE A 33 -11.92 -29.83 -26.03
CA PHE A 33 -12.86 -29.90 -27.18
C PHE A 33 -14.35 -30.25 -27.01
N GLY A 34 -15.19 -29.43 -27.66
CA GLY A 34 -16.22 -29.95 -28.59
C GLY A 34 -17.69 -29.56 -28.32
N HIS A 35 -18.18 -28.67 -29.18
CA HIS A 35 -19.56 -28.35 -29.59
C HIS A 35 -20.77 -29.23 -29.14
N GLY A 36 -21.91 -28.55 -28.92
CA GLY A 36 -23.23 -29.09 -29.28
C GLY A 36 -24.41 -28.73 -28.34
N THR A 37 -25.10 -27.62 -28.60
CA THR A 37 -26.50 -27.37 -28.21
C THR A 37 -27.46 -28.14 -29.15
N PRO A 38 -28.80 -28.09 -28.98
CA PRO A 38 -29.67 -27.99 -27.79
C PRO A 38 -30.75 -29.10 -27.79
N CYS A 39 -31.50 -29.28 -26.69
CA CYS A 39 -32.92 -29.63 -26.84
C CYS A 39 -33.79 -29.25 -25.63
N ILE A 40 -34.96 -28.73 -25.97
CA ILE A 40 -36.08 -28.24 -25.18
C ILE A 40 -36.86 -29.44 -24.61
N SER A 41 -37.26 -29.41 -23.33
CA SER A 41 -38.69 -29.55 -22.99
C SER A 41 -39.00 -29.35 -21.51
N PHE A 42 -40.09 -28.62 -21.31
CA PHE A 42 -40.78 -28.30 -20.08
C PHE A 42 -41.74 -29.46 -19.76
N CYS A 43 -41.75 -30.00 -18.54
CA CYS A 43 -42.96 -30.62 -18.01
C CYS A 43 -42.94 -30.67 -16.47
N ARG A 44 -43.91 -29.96 -15.88
CA ARG A 44 -44.31 -30.07 -14.47
C ARG A 44 -44.91 -31.44 -14.22
N TRP A 45 -44.57 -32.04 -13.08
CA TRP A 45 -45.42 -33.06 -12.46
C TRP A 45 -45.58 -32.79 -10.97
N THR A 46 -46.83 -32.66 -10.58
CA THR A 46 -47.38 -32.56 -9.22
C THR A 46 -47.64 -33.97 -8.66
N GLY A 47 -47.42 -34.17 -7.36
CA GLY A 47 -47.91 -35.35 -6.63
C GLY A 47 -47.18 -35.51 -5.29
N ALA A 48 -47.73 -34.95 -4.22
CA ALA A 48 -48.53 -35.67 -3.22
C ALA A 48 -47.65 -36.37 -2.15
N GLN A 49 -47.55 -35.74 -0.98
CA GLN A 49 -48.19 -36.16 0.28
C GLN A 49 -47.42 -37.26 1.04
N ASN A 50 -46.85 -36.88 2.19
CA ASN A 50 -47.03 -37.71 3.36
C ASN A 50 -47.01 -36.88 4.66
N VAL A 51 -47.78 -37.41 5.60
CA VAL A 51 -48.44 -36.72 6.70
C VAL A 51 -47.60 -36.75 7.98
N GLY A 52 -47.52 -35.59 8.63
CA GLY A 52 -47.74 -35.41 10.07
C GLY A 52 -46.79 -36.05 11.08
N LYS A 53 -46.13 -35.20 11.87
CA LYS A 53 -46.36 -35.11 13.34
C LYS A 53 -45.66 -33.87 13.90
N ARG A 54 -46.47 -32.87 14.29
CA ARG A 54 -46.10 -31.79 15.21
C ARG A 54 -46.31 -32.25 16.65
N ARG A 55 -45.39 -31.88 17.54
CA ARG A 55 -45.56 -31.53 18.98
C ARG A 55 -44.13 -31.35 19.53
N LYS A 56 -43.77 -30.40 20.38
CA LYS A 56 -44.45 -29.30 21.07
C LYS A 56 -43.29 -28.46 21.62
N VAL A 57 -43.31 -27.15 21.44
CA VAL A 57 -42.35 -26.21 22.05
C VAL A 57 -42.79 -25.92 23.48
N GLN A 58 -41.86 -25.92 24.43
CA GLN A 58 -42.03 -25.38 25.78
C GLN A 58 -40.77 -24.58 26.20
N PRO A 59 -40.93 -23.60 27.12
CA PRO A 59 -40.16 -22.37 27.11
C PRO A 59 -38.88 -22.44 27.94
N VAL A 60 -37.90 -21.60 27.56
CA VAL A 60 -36.62 -21.42 28.24
C VAL A 60 -36.85 -20.56 29.49
N SER A 61 -36.53 -21.11 30.66
CA SER A 61 -36.49 -20.41 31.94
C SER A 61 -35.07 -19.99 32.29
N SER A 62 -34.98 -18.77 32.79
CA SER A 62 -33.81 -18.09 33.33
C SER A 62 -33.37 -18.70 34.66
N GLN A 63 -32.12 -19.16 34.76
CA GLN A 63 -31.42 -19.28 36.04
C GLN A 63 -29.94 -18.90 35.90
N SER A 64 -29.62 -17.85 36.64
CA SER A 64 -28.29 -17.40 37.05
C SER A 64 -27.46 -18.52 37.65
N ARG A 65 -26.20 -18.65 37.21
CA ARG A 65 -25.15 -19.30 37.98
C ARG A 65 -23.92 -18.40 37.98
N ASP A 66 -23.68 -17.82 39.14
CA ASP A 66 -22.43 -17.20 39.52
C ASP A 66 -21.29 -18.23 39.39
N THR A 67 -20.22 -17.84 38.69
CA THR A 67 -18.94 -18.53 38.73
C THR A 67 -17.85 -17.46 38.86
N PRO A 68 -16.86 -17.62 39.77
CA PRO A 68 -16.00 -16.51 40.18
C PRO A 68 -15.05 -16.05 39.06
N LEU A 69 -14.85 -14.73 38.98
CA LEU A 69 -13.76 -14.11 38.21
C LEU A 69 -12.41 -14.62 38.75
N THR A 70 -11.74 -15.48 37.97
CA THR A 70 -10.30 -15.64 38.06
C THR A 70 -9.64 -14.51 37.27
N THR A 71 -8.91 -13.67 38.01
CA THR A 71 -7.97 -12.67 37.53
C THR A 71 -6.89 -13.34 36.67
N ALA A 72 -6.99 -13.16 35.35
CA ALA A 72 -5.87 -13.43 34.45
C ALA A 72 -4.99 -12.17 34.38
N GLU A 73 -4.03 -12.10 35.32
CA GLU A 73 -2.84 -11.29 35.15
C GLU A 73 -2.06 -11.81 33.94
N GLY A 74 -2.25 -11.14 32.81
CA GLY A 74 -1.54 -11.39 31.55
C GLY A 74 -1.06 -10.08 30.94
N GLY A 75 -0.55 -9.17 31.79
CA GLY A 75 0.13 -7.95 31.36
C GLY A 75 1.49 -8.31 30.77
N GLY A 76 1.50 -8.81 29.53
CA GLY A 76 2.73 -8.98 28.77
C GLY A 76 3.44 -7.63 28.65
N ARG A 77 4.62 -7.53 29.26
CA ARG A 77 5.53 -6.39 29.14
C ARG A 77 5.69 -6.04 27.65
N PRO A 78 5.62 -4.76 27.24
CA PRO A 78 5.83 -4.40 25.84
C PRO A 78 7.25 -4.85 25.42
N PRO A 79 7.40 -5.44 24.22
CA PRO A 79 8.71 -5.89 23.75
C PRO A 79 9.68 -4.71 23.66
N HIS A 80 10.87 -4.92 24.22
CA HIS A 80 11.96 -3.95 24.28
C HIS A 80 12.58 -3.81 22.87
N PRO A 81 13.22 -2.67 22.50
CA PRO A 81 13.94 -2.54 21.22
C PRO A 81 14.94 -3.67 20.92
N GLN A 82 15.36 -4.41 21.93
CA GLN A 82 16.23 -5.60 21.83
C GLN A 82 15.53 -6.85 21.24
N ASP A 83 14.20 -6.90 21.19
CA ASP A 83 13.46 -8.02 20.57
C ASP A 83 13.51 -7.98 19.02
N ILE A 84 14.04 -6.88 18.45
CA ILE A 84 14.41 -6.78 17.03
C ILE A 84 15.88 -7.19 16.85
N SER A 85 16.44 -8.03 17.74
CA SER A 85 17.59 -8.85 17.39
C SER A 85 17.14 -9.93 16.39
N VAL A 86 16.77 -9.48 15.19
CA VAL A 86 16.76 -10.31 13.99
C VAL A 86 18.08 -11.05 14.00
N ARG A 87 18.08 -12.37 13.80
CA ARG A 87 19.26 -13.25 13.78
C ARG A 87 20.37 -12.85 12.78
N MET A 88 20.26 -11.67 12.16
CA MET A 88 21.27 -11.07 11.33
C MET A 88 22.20 -10.20 12.20
N LYS A 89 23.44 -10.65 12.34
CA LYS A 89 24.51 -9.81 12.88
C LYS A 89 24.69 -8.64 11.92
N VAL A 90 24.38 -7.42 12.36
CA VAL A 90 24.63 -6.20 11.58
C VAL A 90 26.08 -6.15 11.10
N GLN A 91 27.02 -6.74 11.84
CA GLN A 91 28.43 -6.89 11.45
C GLN A 91 28.67 -7.64 10.13
N ALA A 92 27.73 -8.48 9.69
CA ALA A 92 27.84 -9.25 8.45
C ALA A 92 27.37 -8.48 7.20
N ILE A 93 26.76 -7.30 7.35
CA ILE A 93 26.33 -6.47 6.22
C ILE A 93 27.53 -5.75 5.61
N SER A 94 27.71 -5.85 4.29
CA SER A 94 28.80 -5.20 3.55
C SER A 94 28.92 -3.72 3.87
N ARG A 95 30.17 -3.24 4.02
CA ARG A 95 30.50 -1.82 4.23
C ARG A 95 30.52 -0.99 2.94
N GLU A 96 30.69 -1.65 1.81
CA GLU A 96 30.96 -1.03 0.51
C GLU A 96 29.71 -0.94 -0.37
N LYS A 97 28.65 -1.68 -0.04
CA LYS A 97 27.41 -1.71 -0.81
C LYS A 97 26.31 -0.89 -0.16
N PRO A 98 25.42 -0.24 -0.94
CA PRO A 98 24.17 0.30 -0.41
C PRO A 98 23.33 -0.83 0.19
N VAL A 99 22.59 -0.50 1.25
CA VAL A 99 21.70 -1.42 1.94
C VAL A 99 20.27 -1.02 1.64
N LEU A 100 19.45 -1.94 1.15
CA LEU A 100 18.04 -1.72 0.86
C LEU A 100 17.20 -2.45 1.90
N ILE A 101 16.32 -1.74 2.60
CA ILE A 101 15.49 -2.30 3.67
C ILE A 101 14.03 -2.06 3.34
N ALA A 102 13.37 -3.11 2.86
CA ALA A 102 11.94 -3.14 2.59
C ALA A 102 11.19 -3.85 3.72
N GLY A 103 9.93 -3.49 3.91
CA GLY A 103 9.05 -4.16 4.86
C GLY A 103 7.76 -3.41 5.07
N PRO A 104 6.72 -4.07 5.61
CA PRO A 104 5.45 -3.42 5.84
C PRO A 104 5.58 -2.34 6.92
N THR A 105 4.64 -1.40 6.93
CA THR A 105 4.57 -0.38 7.98
C THR A 105 4.53 -1.03 9.37
N ALA A 106 5.15 -0.40 10.37
CA ALA A 106 5.32 -0.92 11.74
C ALA A 106 6.18 -2.20 11.91
N SER A 107 6.88 -2.69 10.88
CA SER A 107 7.75 -3.88 10.98
C SER A 107 9.07 -3.68 11.73
N GLY A 108 9.47 -2.45 12.04
CA GLY A 108 10.78 -2.16 12.65
C GLY A 108 11.90 -1.83 11.65
N LYS A 109 11.60 -1.74 10.36
CA LYS A 109 12.53 -1.33 9.28
C LYS A 109 13.40 -0.11 9.62
N SER A 110 12.83 0.93 10.24
CA SER A 110 13.56 2.14 10.58
C SER A 110 14.60 1.90 11.69
N ALA A 111 14.30 1.07 12.69
CA ALA A 111 15.25 0.74 13.76
C ALA A 111 16.48 0.00 13.20
N LEU A 112 16.26 -0.99 12.33
CA LEU A 112 17.34 -1.69 11.63
C LEU A 112 18.17 -0.75 10.75
N ALA A 113 17.51 0.19 10.06
CA ALA A 113 18.20 1.17 9.22
C ALA A 113 19.12 2.07 10.05
N LEU A 114 18.65 2.56 11.20
CA LEU A 114 19.43 3.38 12.12
C LEU A 114 20.61 2.61 12.71
N GLU A 115 20.44 1.33 13.09
CA GLU A 115 21.52 0.49 13.60
C GLU A 115 22.64 0.30 12.57
N ILE A 116 22.27 0.00 11.31
CA ILE A 116 23.23 -0.17 10.20
C ILE A 116 23.90 1.17 9.87
N ALA A 117 23.13 2.27 9.84
CA ALA A 117 23.66 3.59 9.54
C ALA A 117 24.62 4.09 10.62
N ALA A 118 24.30 3.88 11.91
CA ALA A 118 25.14 4.25 13.04
C ALA A 118 26.51 3.55 13.03
N ARG A 119 26.55 2.28 12.60
CA ARG A 119 27.79 1.49 12.55
C ARG A 119 28.87 2.15 11.68
N ASP A 120 28.45 2.76 10.57
CA ASP A 120 29.35 3.20 9.49
C ASP A 120 29.22 4.70 9.14
N GLY A 121 28.33 5.45 9.81
CA GLY A 121 28.06 6.85 9.51
C GLY A 121 27.34 7.08 8.16
N ARG A 122 26.47 6.15 7.75
CA ARG A 122 25.75 6.24 6.45
C ARG A 122 24.54 7.16 6.52
N VAL A 123 24.17 7.70 5.36
CA VAL A 123 22.88 8.40 5.21
C VAL A 123 21.75 7.40 5.18
N VAL A 124 20.70 7.67 5.96
CA VAL A 124 19.40 6.99 5.86
C VAL A 124 18.56 7.71 4.81
N VAL A 125 18.21 7.03 3.74
CA VAL A 125 17.46 7.58 2.61
C VAL A 125 16.06 6.99 2.60
N ASN A 126 15.06 7.87 2.60
CA ASN A 126 13.66 7.46 2.57
C ASN A 126 13.29 6.79 1.23
N ALA A 127 12.57 5.67 1.28
CA ALA A 127 11.90 5.02 0.15
C ALA A 127 10.39 4.81 0.40
N ASP A 128 9.76 5.70 1.17
CA ASP A 128 8.33 5.74 1.42
C ASP A 128 7.69 6.96 0.72
N ALA A 129 6.68 6.72 -0.12
CA ALA A 129 6.05 7.74 -0.95
C ALA A 129 5.23 8.79 -0.20
N LEU A 130 4.90 8.56 1.08
CA LEU A 130 4.17 9.53 1.89
C LEU A 130 5.09 10.31 2.84
N GLN A 131 6.19 9.70 3.28
CA GLN A 131 7.17 10.34 4.18
C GLN A 131 7.93 11.50 3.51
N VAL A 132 7.83 11.66 2.20
CA VAL A 132 8.43 12.77 1.44
C VAL A 132 7.69 14.10 1.63
N TYR A 133 6.41 14.07 1.99
CA TYR A 133 5.60 15.28 2.10
C TYR A 133 5.83 15.99 3.44
N GLY A 134 6.18 17.27 3.41
CA GLY A 134 6.56 18.04 4.60
C GLY A 134 5.42 18.29 5.59
N ASN A 135 4.18 18.27 5.11
CA ASN A 135 2.99 18.55 5.91
C ASN A 135 2.53 17.38 6.80
N TRP A 136 3.16 16.19 6.64
CA TRP A 136 2.93 15.04 7.50
C TRP A 136 4.25 14.58 8.13
N ARG A 137 4.26 14.48 9.45
CA ARG A 137 5.39 14.00 10.25
C ARG A 137 4.95 12.82 11.10
N ILE A 138 3.96 13.04 11.94
CA ILE A 138 3.43 12.06 12.91
C ILE A 138 2.73 10.94 12.16
N LEU A 139 1.72 11.25 11.34
CA LEU A 139 0.91 10.24 10.63
C LEU A 139 1.72 9.37 9.66
N THR A 140 2.80 9.93 9.11
CA THR A 140 3.71 9.20 8.22
C THR A 140 4.83 8.46 8.96
N ALA A 141 4.95 8.59 10.27
CA ALA A 141 6.03 8.03 11.08
C ALA A 141 7.42 8.41 10.52
N ARG A 142 7.64 9.70 10.23
CA ARG A 142 8.97 10.21 9.90
C ARG A 142 9.93 9.95 11.08
N PRO A 143 11.25 9.88 10.84
CA PRO A 143 12.24 9.79 11.90
C PRO A 143 12.03 10.89 12.96
N SER A 144 12.30 10.56 14.22
CA SER A 144 12.13 11.54 15.31
C SER A 144 13.16 12.66 15.17
N VAL A 145 12.96 13.79 15.87
CA VAL A 145 13.96 14.88 15.87
C VAL A 145 15.29 14.37 16.43
N ALA A 146 15.25 13.48 17.42
CA ALA A 146 16.44 12.84 17.97
C ALA A 146 17.17 11.96 16.94
N ASP A 147 16.43 11.18 16.15
CA ASP A 147 17.02 10.36 15.08
C ASP A 147 17.62 11.22 13.96
N GLU A 148 16.91 12.28 13.53
CA GLU A 148 17.38 13.23 12.51
C GLU A 148 18.63 13.99 12.99
N ALA A 149 18.76 14.26 14.29
CA ALA A 149 19.94 14.87 14.90
C ALA A 149 21.11 13.89 15.08
N ALA A 150 20.81 12.62 15.36
CA ALA A 150 21.84 11.60 15.61
C ALA A 150 22.51 11.12 14.32
N LEU A 151 21.76 11.02 13.21
CA LEU A 151 22.25 10.49 11.95
C LEU A 151 21.71 11.29 10.75
N PRO A 152 22.49 11.41 9.66
CA PRO A 152 22.02 12.08 8.46
C PRO A 152 20.85 11.31 7.82
N HIS A 153 19.75 12.02 7.59
CA HIS A 153 18.56 11.52 6.91
C HIS A 153 18.31 12.34 5.63
N ALA A 154 17.84 11.67 4.57
CA ALA A 154 17.54 12.30 3.29
C ALA A 154 16.17 11.89 2.75
N LEU A 155 15.54 12.81 2.01
CA LEU A 155 14.26 12.63 1.32
C LEU A 155 13.05 12.42 2.25
N TYR A 156 13.11 13.04 3.43
CA TYR A 156 12.01 13.11 4.38
C TYR A 156 11.44 14.53 4.40
N GLY A 157 10.13 14.65 4.16
CA GLY A 157 9.41 15.92 4.26
C GLY A 157 9.92 17.06 3.37
N HIS A 158 10.64 16.74 2.29
CA HIS A 158 11.24 17.74 1.40
C HIS A 158 10.30 18.22 0.30
N VAL A 159 9.15 17.55 0.13
CA VAL A 159 8.14 17.85 -0.90
C VAL A 159 7.03 18.70 -0.29
N GLY A 160 6.66 19.79 -0.97
CA GLY A 160 5.51 20.60 -0.59
C GLY A 160 4.21 19.81 -0.60
N ARG A 161 3.28 20.16 0.28
CA ARG A 161 1.96 19.51 0.41
C ARG A 161 1.22 19.33 -0.92
N ASP A 162 1.36 20.32 -1.81
CA ASP A 162 0.56 20.47 -3.03
C ASP A 162 1.35 20.06 -4.27
N GLU A 163 2.61 19.67 -4.08
CA GLU A 163 3.51 19.33 -5.17
C GLU A 163 3.28 17.88 -5.64
N PRO A 164 3.28 17.65 -6.96
CA PRO A 164 3.23 16.29 -7.48
C PRO A 164 4.57 15.58 -7.24
N TYR A 165 4.51 14.38 -6.65
CA TYR A 165 5.71 13.56 -6.46
C TYR A 165 5.49 12.13 -6.95
N SER A 166 6.44 11.63 -7.73
CA SER A 166 6.36 10.35 -8.42
C SER A 166 7.60 9.52 -8.16
N VAL A 167 7.56 8.23 -8.51
CA VAL A 167 8.75 7.37 -8.44
C VAL A 167 9.90 7.88 -9.32
N GLY A 168 9.60 8.55 -10.44
CA GLY A 168 10.60 9.19 -11.28
C GLY A 168 11.24 10.42 -10.63
N HIS A 169 10.46 11.22 -9.89
CA HIS A 169 11.00 12.31 -9.05
C HIS A 169 11.93 11.73 -7.98
N TRP A 170 11.45 10.72 -7.25
CA TRP A 170 12.23 10.05 -6.22
C TRP A 170 13.54 9.44 -6.73
N LEU A 171 13.55 8.81 -7.91
CA LEU A 171 14.78 8.28 -8.49
C LEU A 171 15.81 9.37 -8.79
N ARG A 172 15.37 10.52 -9.33
CA ARG A 172 16.25 11.67 -9.58
C ARG A 172 16.85 12.22 -8.29
N ASP A 173 16.04 12.29 -7.23
CA ASP A 173 16.48 12.79 -5.92
C ASP A 173 17.42 11.80 -5.19
N VAL A 174 17.24 10.49 -5.39
CA VAL A 174 18.12 9.46 -4.82
C VAL A 174 19.46 9.37 -5.55
N ALA A 175 19.47 9.50 -6.88
CA ALA A 175 20.67 9.32 -7.70
C ALA A 175 21.94 10.02 -7.17
N PRO A 176 21.93 11.33 -6.81
CA PRO A 176 23.13 12.00 -6.30
C PRO A 176 23.60 11.47 -4.94
N LEU A 177 22.72 10.82 -4.15
CA LEU A 177 23.05 10.25 -2.84
C LEU A 177 23.80 8.92 -2.95
N LEU A 178 23.77 8.28 -4.12
CA LEU A 178 24.38 6.98 -4.38
C LEU A 178 25.90 7.04 -4.65
N ALA A 179 26.50 8.24 -4.62
CA ALA A 179 27.95 8.41 -4.75
C ALA A 179 28.75 7.74 -3.60
N ARG A 180 28.06 7.31 -2.54
CA ARG A 180 28.62 6.55 -1.42
C ARG A 180 27.62 5.50 -0.92
N PRO A 181 28.05 4.49 -0.14
CA PRO A 181 27.14 3.54 0.46
C PRO A 181 26.13 4.22 1.39
N VAL A 182 24.84 4.01 1.13
CA VAL A 182 23.71 4.54 1.92
C VAL A 182 22.82 3.42 2.43
N VAL A 183 21.90 3.74 3.35
CA VAL A 183 20.83 2.84 3.80
C VAL A 183 19.50 3.36 3.27
N ILE A 184 18.92 2.71 2.27
CA ILE A 184 17.65 3.07 1.67
C ILE A 184 16.54 2.25 2.33
N VAL A 185 15.60 2.91 3.01
CA VAL A 185 14.60 2.25 3.85
C VAL A 185 13.19 2.74 3.53
N GLY A 186 12.24 1.82 3.36
CA GLY A 186 10.89 2.21 2.95
C GLY A 186 9.87 1.10 2.87
N GLY A 187 8.61 1.50 2.75
CA GLY A 187 7.48 0.59 2.55
C GLY A 187 6.94 0.60 1.11
N THR A 188 7.45 1.47 0.24
CA THR A 188 6.93 1.62 -1.13
C THR A 188 7.69 0.72 -2.09
N GLY A 189 7.14 -0.48 -2.34
CA GLY A 189 7.77 -1.47 -3.21
C GLY A 189 8.09 -0.95 -4.62
N LEU A 190 7.25 -0.06 -5.16
CA LEU A 190 7.48 0.55 -6.47
C LEU A 190 8.79 1.34 -6.55
N ASN A 191 9.17 2.05 -5.49
CA ASN A 191 10.44 2.80 -5.44
C ASN A 191 11.64 1.85 -5.50
N PHE A 192 11.61 0.76 -4.72
CA PHE A 192 12.65 -0.26 -4.78
C PHE A 192 12.70 -0.99 -6.12
N ASN A 193 11.54 -1.27 -6.74
CA ASN A 193 11.49 -1.89 -8.05
C ASN A 193 12.16 -0.99 -9.09
N ALA A 194 11.77 0.29 -9.13
CA ALA A 194 12.36 1.27 -10.03
C ALA A 194 13.88 1.45 -9.80
N LEU A 195 14.32 1.45 -8.53
CA LEU A 195 15.74 1.55 -8.17
C LEU A 195 16.56 0.36 -8.67
N THR A 196 16.01 -0.85 -8.54
CA THR A 196 16.73 -2.12 -8.76
C THR A 196 16.50 -2.75 -10.12
N ARG A 197 15.49 -2.28 -10.88
CA ARG A 197 15.15 -2.78 -12.22
C ARG A 197 15.10 -1.69 -13.30
N GLY A 198 15.28 -0.42 -12.91
CA GLY A 198 15.14 0.72 -13.80
C GLY A 198 13.69 1.19 -13.92
N LEU A 199 13.51 2.36 -14.52
CA LEU A 199 12.21 2.95 -14.81
C LEU A 199 12.23 3.47 -16.25
N ALA A 200 11.24 3.08 -17.05
CA ALA A 200 11.09 3.59 -18.41
C ALA A 200 10.93 5.12 -18.41
N GLU A 201 11.73 5.79 -19.24
CA GLU A 201 11.68 7.25 -19.42
C GLU A 201 10.62 7.63 -20.44
N ILE A 202 9.39 7.79 -19.94
CA ILE A 202 8.25 8.17 -20.77
C ILE A 202 8.04 9.68 -20.66
N PRO A 203 7.91 10.42 -21.77
CA PRO A 203 7.60 11.84 -21.75
C PRO A 203 6.35 12.15 -20.89
N PRO A 204 6.29 13.33 -20.26
CA PRO A 204 5.09 13.78 -19.56
C PRO A 204 3.88 13.74 -20.50
N THR A 205 2.78 13.17 -20.01
CA THR A 205 1.50 13.15 -20.74
C THR A 205 0.71 14.42 -20.42
N PRO A 206 0.16 15.13 -21.43
CA PRO A 206 -0.63 16.32 -21.22
C PRO A 206 -1.82 16.10 -20.26
N PRO A 207 -2.11 17.02 -19.33
CA PRO A 207 -3.24 16.90 -18.38
C PRO A 207 -4.61 16.70 -19.05
N GLU A 208 -4.78 17.22 -20.25
CA GLU A 208 -6.01 17.19 -21.03
C GLU A 208 -6.36 15.75 -21.43
N LEU A 209 -5.37 14.93 -21.79
CA LEU A 209 -5.57 13.51 -22.08
C LEU A 209 -6.06 12.76 -20.85
N ARG A 210 -5.56 13.13 -19.67
CA ARG A 210 -6.04 12.52 -18.43
C ARG A 210 -7.49 12.88 -18.15
N ALA A 211 -7.86 14.16 -18.32
CA ALA A 211 -9.23 14.62 -18.17
C ALA A 211 -10.18 13.94 -19.17
N GLU A 212 -9.74 13.76 -20.42
CA GLU A 212 -10.46 13.02 -21.45
C GLU A 212 -10.67 11.56 -21.04
N ALA A 213 -9.61 10.88 -20.61
CA ALA A 213 -9.70 9.48 -20.18
C ALA A 213 -10.61 9.31 -18.95
N ASP A 214 -10.57 10.23 -17.99
CA ASP A 214 -11.47 10.26 -16.84
C ASP A 214 -12.94 10.47 -17.29
N ALA A 215 -13.19 11.35 -18.25
CA ALA A 215 -14.53 11.57 -18.81
C ALA A 215 -15.06 10.31 -19.50
N ARG A 216 -14.26 9.69 -20.38
CA ARG A 216 -14.63 8.47 -21.11
C ARG A 216 -14.85 7.27 -20.19
N MET A 217 -14.02 7.10 -19.16
CA MET A 217 -14.25 6.05 -18.16
C MET A 217 -15.58 6.22 -17.41
N ARG A 218 -16.06 7.45 -17.21
CA ARG A 218 -17.37 7.69 -16.58
C ARG A 218 -18.55 7.44 -17.52
N THR A 219 -18.41 7.78 -18.81
CA THR A 219 -19.51 7.74 -19.78
C THR A 219 -19.62 6.41 -20.50
N GLU A 220 -18.50 5.85 -20.93
CA GLU A 220 -18.40 4.65 -21.77
C GLU A 220 -17.85 3.45 -21.00
N GLY A 221 -17.29 3.69 -19.81
CA GLY A 221 -16.59 2.67 -19.03
C GLY A 221 -15.19 2.37 -19.55
N ARG A 222 -14.50 1.48 -18.85
CA ARG A 222 -13.10 1.11 -19.13
C ARG A 222 -12.91 0.47 -20.52
N ALA A 223 -13.93 -0.20 -21.05
CA ALA A 223 -13.87 -0.90 -22.34
C ALA A 223 -13.51 0.04 -23.51
N ALA A 224 -13.95 1.30 -23.43
CA ALA A 224 -13.63 2.32 -24.44
C ALA A 224 -12.12 2.57 -24.56
N LEU A 225 -11.44 2.73 -23.42
CA LEU A 225 -9.98 2.93 -23.43
C LEU A 225 -9.26 1.65 -23.84
N LEU A 226 -9.73 0.49 -23.38
CA LEU A 226 -9.13 -0.81 -23.71
C LEU A 226 -9.11 -1.10 -25.22
N ALA A 227 -10.16 -0.68 -25.95
CA ALA A 227 -10.25 -0.88 -27.39
C ALA A 227 -9.20 -0.09 -28.20
N GLU A 228 -8.60 0.94 -27.58
CA GLU A 228 -7.65 1.84 -28.23
C GLU A 228 -6.20 1.59 -27.80
N ILE A 229 -5.95 0.68 -26.86
CA ILE A 229 -4.59 0.31 -26.43
C ILE A 229 -4.00 -0.70 -27.43
N ASP A 230 -2.71 -0.56 -27.72
CA ASP A 230 -2.00 -1.47 -28.62
C ASP A 230 -1.95 -2.92 -28.09
N PRO A 231 -1.91 -3.94 -28.97
CA PRO A 231 -1.92 -5.34 -28.57
C PRO A 231 -0.75 -5.75 -27.64
N GLU A 232 0.44 -5.17 -27.83
CA GLU A 232 1.61 -5.51 -27.04
C GLU A 232 1.43 -5.05 -25.58
N THR A 233 0.99 -3.81 -25.38
CA THR A 233 0.64 -3.26 -24.07
C THR A 233 -0.51 -4.04 -23.43
N MET A 234 -1.56 -4.36 -24.20
CA MET A 234 -2.69 -5.15 -23.73
C MET A 234 -2.28 -6.53 -23.20
N GLY A 235 -1.27 -7.16 -23.80
CA GLY A 235 -0.73 -8.44 -23.33
C GLY A 235 0.07 -8.36 -22.03
N ARG A 236 0.48 -7.16 -21.57
CA ARG A 236 1.34 -6.96 -20.39
C ARG A 236 0.65 -6.30 -19.20
N ILE A 237 -0.45 -5.59 -19.42
CA ILE A 237 -1.17 -4.90 -18.35
C ILE A 237 -2.30 -5.77 -17.78
N ASP A 238 -2.69 -5.47 -16.54
CA ASP A 238 -3.93 -6.00 -15.98
C ASP A 238 -5.10 -5.15 -16.51
N PRO A 239 -5.97 -5.68 -17.39
CA PRO A 239 -7.07 -4.93 -17.97
C PRO A 239 -8.13 -4.58 -16.93
N MET A 240 -8.14 -5.22 -15.75
CA MET A 240 -9.07 -4.89 -14.68
C MET A 240 -8.63 -3.65 -13.89
N ASN A 241 -7.36 -3.27 -13.99
CA ASN A 241 -6.81 -2.13 -13.29
C ASN A 241 -7.00 -0.84 -14.09
N SER A 242 -8.06 -0.09 -13.78
CA SER A 242 -8.41 1.16 -14.49
C SER A 242 -7.27 2.18 -14.54
N ALA A 243 -6.45 2.28 -13.49
CA ALA A 243 -5.31 3.20 -13.49
C ALA A 243 -4.22 2.77 -14.49
N ARG A 244 -3.97 1.46 -14.63
CA ARG A 244 -3.02 0.94 -15.63
C ARG A 244 -3.55 1.09 -17.05
N VAL A 245 -4.84 0.82 -17.27
CA VAL A 245 -5.52 1.01 -18.56
C VAL A 245 -5.45 2.47 -18.97
N GLN A 246 -5.85 3.38 -18.09
CA GLN A 246 -5.81 4.81 -18.35
C GLN A 246 -4.37 5.28 -18.66
N ARG A 247 -3.37 4.86 -17.87
CA ARG A 247 -1.97 5.24 -18.13
C ARG A 247 -1.48 4.72 -19.48
N ALA A 248 -1.78 3.48 -19.82
CA ALA A 248 -1.42 2.89 -21.11
C ALA A 248 -2.02 3.69 -22.28
N TRP A 249 -3.30 4.04 -22.16
CA TRP A 249 -3.99 4.86 -23.14
C TRP A 249 -3.38 6.27 -23.24
N GLU A 250 -3.18 6.97 -22.11
CA GLU A 250 -2.56 8.30 -22.06
C GLU A 250 -1.19 8.32 -22.76
N VAL A 251 -0.34 7.32 -22.51
CA VAL A 251 0.99 7.21 -23.11
C VAL A 251 0.91 6.99 -24.61
N LEU A 252 0.06 6.06 -25.05
CA LEU A 252 -0.12 5.77 -26.47
C LEU A 252 -0.64 7.00 -27.22
N ARG A 253 -1.63 7.71 -26.66
CA ARG A 253 -2.20 8.92 -27.25
C ARG A 253 -1.22 10.08 -27.29
N ALA A 254 -0.42 10.27 -26.24
CA ALA A 254 0.55 11.36 -26.16
C ALA A 254 1.76 11.15 -27.07
N THR A 255 2.22 9.91 -27.20
CA THR A 255 3.51 9.61 -27.84
C THR A 255 3.40 8.88 -29.18
N GLY A 256 2.22 8.36 -29.52
CA GLY A 256 2.03 7.44 -30.66
C GLY A 256 2.66 6.05 -30.42
N ARG A 257 3.27 5.83 -29.25
CA ARG A 257 4.04 4.64 -28.92
C ARG A 257 3.47 3.95 -27.67
N GLY A 258 3.24 2.64 -27.78
CA GLY A 258 2.68 1.81 -26.72
C GLY A 258 3.55 1.74 -25.46
N LEU A 259 2.91 1.59 -24.30
CA LEU A 259 3.59 1.51 -23.00
C LEU A 259 4.55 0.32 -22.91
N ALA A 260 4.20 -0.83 -23.51
CA ALA A 260 5.07 -2.00 -23.55
C ALA A 260 6.40 -1.73 -24.26
N SER A 261 6.36 -0.98 -25.36
CA SER A 261 7.55 -0.61 -26.14
C SER A 261 8.49 0.30 -25.33
N TRP A 262 7.94 1.28 -24.60
CA TRP A 262 8.73 2.08 -23.66
C TRP A 262 9.36 1.24 -22.56
N GLN A 263 8.64 0.25 -22.03
CA GLN A 263 9.13 -0.63 -20.97
C GLN A 263 10.26 -1.56 -21.45
N SER A 264 10.28 -1.99 -22.71
CA SER A 264 11.38 -2.79 -23.25
C SER A 264 12.70 -2.02 -23.39
N GLU A 265 12.65 -0.69 -23.41
CA GLU A 265 13.82 0.19 -23.44
C GLU A 265 14.16 0.78 -22.06
N THR A 266 13.67 0.14 -20.99
CA THR A 266 14.00 0.58 -19.63
C THR A 266 15.52 0.61 -19.44
N PRO A 267 16.12 1.75 -19.04
CA PRO A 267 17.56 1.84 -18.83
C PRO A 267 18.01 0.97 -17.66
N ALA A 268 19.33 0.77 -17.57
CA ALA A 268 19.93 0.03 -16.47
C ALA A 268 19.50 0.63 -15.09
N PRO A 269 19.29 -0.21 -14.08
CA PRO A 269 18.93 0.26 -12.75
C PRO A 269 20.05 1.09 -12.12
N LEU A 270 19.69 2.07 -11.29
CA LEU A 270 20.65 2.84 -10.50
C LEU A 270 21.39 1.99 -9.47
N VAL A 271 20.72 0.96 -8.94
CA VAL A 271 21.32 0.03 -7.98
C VAL A 271 20.96 -1.40 -8.39
N PRO A 272 21.77 -2.05 -9.24
CA PRO A 272 21.59 -3.47 -9.56
C PRO A 272 21.53 -4.31 -8.28
N LEU A 273 20.63 -5.30 -8.23
CA LEU A 273 20.41 -6.08 -7.00
C LEU A 273 21.69 -6.79 -6.49
N GLY A 274 22.57 -7.25 -7.39
CA GLY A 274 23.85 -7.88 -7.03
C GLY A 274 24.88 -6.93 -6.41
N GLU A 275 24.66 -5.62 -6.57
CA GLU A 275 25.52 -4.55 -6.05
C GLU A 275 24.97 -3.97 -4.74
N ALA A 276 23.90 -4.54 -4.19
CA ALA A 276 23.29 -4.10 -2.94
C ALA A 276 23.13 -5.23 -1.91
N GLU A 277 23.04 -4.82 -0.64
CA GLU A 277 22.56 -5.66 0.46
C GLU A 277 21.05 -5.48 0.58
N ALA A 278 20.27 -6.35 -0.07
CA ALA A 278 18.83 -6.21 -0.17
C ALA A 278 18.08 -7.08 0.84
N LEU A 279 17.39 -6.42 1.78
CA LEU A 279 16.72 -7.02 2.93
C LEU A 279 15.22 -6.75 2.87
N VAL A 280 14.42 -7.77 3.15
CA VAL A 280 12.95 -7.63 3.25
C VAL A 280 12.44 -8.24 4.56
N LEU A 281 11.78 -7.42 5.38
CA LEU A 281 11.20 -7.84 6.65
C LEU A 281 9.85 -8.53 6.40
N THR A 282 9.70 -9.75 6.93
CA THR A 282 8.53 -10.60 6.73
C THR A 282 7.91 -11.00 8.08
N PRO A 283 7.14 -10.09 8.72
CA PRO A 283 6.49 -10.37 10.00
C PRO A 283 5.25 -11.24 9.89
N GLU A 284 4.90 -11.91 11.00
CA GLU A 284 3.61 -12.57 11.13
C GLU A 284 2.48 -11.54 11.22
N THR A 285 1.29 -11.96 10.78
CA THR A 285 0.15 -11.04 10.66
C THR A 285 -0.34 -10.54 12.01
N GLY A 286 -0.38 -11.41 13.03
CA GLY A 286 -0.86 -11.07 14.37
C GLY A 286 0.04 -10.03 15.02
N TRP A 287 1.33 -10.34 15.12
CA TRP A 287 2.35 -9.43 15.65
C TRP A 287 2.36 -8.07 14.96
N LEU A 288 2.23 -8.05 13.62
CA LEU A 288 2.20 -6.81 12.86
C LEU A 288 0.96 -5.96 13.16
N ASN A 289 -0.22 -6.58 13.25
CA ASN A 289 -1.47 -5.88 13.52
C ASN A 289 -1.44 -5.21 14.90
N ASP A 290 -0.96 -5.92 15.92
CA ASP A 290 -0.86 -5.38 17.28
C ASP A 290 0.07 -4.15 17.34
N ARG A 291 1.16 -4.18 16.57
CA ARG A 291 2.08 -3.04 16.45
C ARG A 291 1.47 -1.87 15.70
N ILE A 292 0.70 -2.12 14.65
CA ILE A 292 -0.03 -1.07 13.93
C ILE A 292 -0.98 -0.35 14.88
N ASP A 293 -1.71 -1.09 15.71
CA ASP A 293 -2.69 -0.51 16.63
C ASP A 293 -2.02 0.34 17.70
N ARG A 294 -0.97 -0.18 18.34
CA ARG A 294 -0.18 0.55 19.33
C ARG A 294 0.46 1.80 18.74
N ARG A 295 1.01 1.69 17.53
CA ARG A 295 1.65 2.83 16.86
C ARG A 295 0.64 3.93 16.55
N PHE A 296 -0.55 3.60 16.07
CA PHE A 296 -1.55 4.62 15.79
C PHE A 296 -2.07 5.26 17.08
N ALA A 297 -2.22 4.49 18.16
CA ALA A 297 -2.54 5.05 19.47
C ALA A 297 -1.48 6.07 19.93
N ALA A 298 -0.20 5.74 19.77
CA ALA A 298 0.91 6.66 20.07
C ALA A 298 0.86 7.91 19.20
N MET A 299 0.64 7.77 17.89
CA MET A 299 0.49 8.93 16.97
C MET A 299 -0.59 9.91 17.44
N VAL A 300 -1.75 9.41 17.91
CA VAL A 300 -2.81 10.27 18.44
C VAL A 300 -2.33 11.00 19.71
N ALA A 301 -1.67 10.29 20.62
CA ALA A 301 -1.10 10.90 21.83
C ALA A 301 0.00 11.93 21.54
N ASP A 302 0.75 11.72 20.45
CA ASP A 302 1.85 12.58 20.01
C ASP A 302 1.38 13.81 19.19
N GLY A 303 0.06 13.96 19.00
CA GLY A 303 -0.52 15.15 18.37
C GLY A 303 -0.95 14.97 16.91
N ALA A 304 -1.30 13.75 16.48
CA ALA A 304 -1.79 13.51 15.11
C ALA A 304 -3.08 14.28 14.78
N VAL A 305 -3.92 14.58 15.79
CA VAL A 305 -5.17 15.35 15.58
C VAL A 305 -4.84 16.81 15.26
N GLU A 306 -3.84 17.37 15.94
CA GLU A 306 -3.31 18.71 15.73
C GLU A 306 -2.62 18.82 14.38
N GLU A 307 -1.84 17.79 13.99
CA GLU A 307 -1.25 17.70 12.65
C GLU A 307 -2.32 17.65 11.55
N ALA A 308 -3.41 16.89 11.75
CA ALA A 308 -4.55 16.89 10.83
C ALA A 308 -5.26 18.26 10.79
N ARG A 309 -5.41 18.92 11.93
CA ARG A 309 -5.99 20.27 12.03
C ARG A 309 -5.18 21.30 11.26
N ALA A 310 -3.85 21.25 11.33
CA ALA A 310 -2.96 22.12 10.57
C ALA A 310 -3.11 21.94 9.04
N ASN A 311 -3.61 20.78 8.60
CA ASN A 311 -3.83 20.47 7.19
C ASN A 311 -5.28 20.72 6.73
N PHE A 312 -6.18 21.10 7.63
CA PHE A 312 -7.63 21.15 7.41
C PHE A 312 -8.04 22.20 6.37
N ASP A 313 -7.58 23.45 6.50
CA ASP A 313 -8.08 24.60 5.72
C ASP A 313 -7.75 24.57 4.21
N GLY A 314 -6.93 23.62 3.76
CA GLY A 314 -6.75 23.38 2.32
C GLY A 314 -6.80 21.90 1.97
N TRP A 315 -7.43 21.11 2.83
CA TRP A 315 -7.52 19.67 2.63
C TRP A 315 -8.23 19.41 1.30
N ASP A 316 -7.58 18.60 0.48
CA ASP A 316 -8.12 18.15 -0.78
C ASP A 316 -7.84 16.65 -0.88
N PRO A 317 -8.88 15.80 -0.86
CA PRO A 317 -8.73 14.35 -0.88
C PRO A 317 -8.07 13.81 -2.17
N GLN A 318 -7.91 14.66 -3.18
CA GLN A 318 -7.35 14.30 -4.48
C GLN A 318 -5.83 14.43 -4.50
N ARG A 319 -5.26 15.22 -3.57
CA ARG A 319 -3.82 15.43 -3.48
C ARG A 319 -3.09 14.15 -3.10
N PRO A 320 -1.88 13.92 -3.64
CA PRO A 320 -1.04 12.79 -3.24
C PRO A 320 -0.75 12.75 -1.74
N SER A 321 -0.46 13.91 -1.13
CA SER A 321 -0.17 14.04 0.30
C SER A 321 -1.37 13.63 1.17
N SER A 322 -2.60 13.90 0.71
CA SER A 322 -3.84 13.52 1.41
C SER A 322 -4.10 12.01 1.49
N ARG A 323 -3.25 11.19 0.85
CA ARG A 323 -3.31 9.73 0.97
C ARG A 323 -2.58 9.19 2.20
N ALA A 324 -2.00 10.07 3.03
CA ALA A 324 -1.46 9.68 4.33
C ALA A 324 -2.56 9.00 5.18
N ILE A 325 -2.32 7.74 5.58
CA ILE A 325 -3.30 6.97 6.35
C ILE A 325 -3.49 7.63 7.72
N GLY A 326 -4.74 7.86 8.12
CA GLY A 326 -5.09 8.68 9.27
C GLY A 326 -5.45 10.12 8.89
N GLY A 327 -4.95 10.64 7.76
CA GLY A 327 -5.30 11.96 7.26
C GLY A 327 -6.78 12.08 6.95
N PRO A 328 -7.33 11.31 5.98
CA PRO A 328 -8.74 11.35 5.64
C PRO A 328 -9.65 11.07 6.84
N GLU A 329 -9.26 10.14 7.71
CA GLU A 329 -10.03 9.74 8.88
C GLU A 329 -10.10 10.86 9.94
N LEU A 330 -8.96 11.49 10.26
CA LEU A 330 -8.93 12.59 11.23
C LEU A 330 -9.54 13.87 10.67
N ILE A 331 -9.42 14.13 9.37
CA ILE A 331 -10.14 15.24 8.73
C ILE A 331 -11.65 15.02 8.80
N ALA A 332 -12.13 13.79 8.54
CA ALA A 332 -13.55 13.46 8.68
C ALA A 332 -14.05 13.68 10.13
N HIS A 333 -13.21 13.41 11.13
CA HIS A 333 -13.49 13.78 12.52
C HIS A 333 -13.59 15.29 12.72
N LEU A 334 -12.63 16.07 12.21
CA LEU A 334 -12.63 17.54 12.29
C LEU A 334 -13.82 18.18 11.56
N GLN A 335 -14.35 17.52 10.53
CA GLN A 335 -15.59 17.91 9.83
C GLN A 335 -16.86 17.56 10.61
N GLY A 336 -16.76 16.85 11.75
CA GLY A 336 -17.91 16.39 12.54
C GLY A 336 -18.64 15.19 11.95
N THR A 337 -18.10 14.54 10.91
CA THR A 337 -18.72 13.37 10.26
C THR A 337 -18.44 12.05 10.97
N LEU A 338 -17.36 11.99 11.77
CA LEU A 338 -16.99 10.85 12.60
C LEU A 338 -16.64 11.33 14.03
N SER A 339 -16.92 10.49 15.03
CA SER A 339 -16.28 10.65 16.34
C SER A 339 -14.78 10.36 16.24
N LEU A 340 -13.99 10.87 17.21
CA LEU A 340 -12.56 10.59 17.24
C LEU A 340 -12.28 9.09 17.32
N ASP A 341 -13.00 8.35 18.16
CA ASP A 341 -12.86 6.90 18.29
C ASP A 341 -13.15 6.16 16.97
N ALA A 342 -14.18 6.58 16.24
CA ALA A 342 -14.52 6.00 14.95
C ALA A 342 -13.43 6.29 13.89
N ALA A 343 -12.91 7.51 13.87
CA ALA A 343 -11.80 7.89 12.98
C ALA A 343 -10.53 7.08 13.29
N VAL A 344 -10.18 6.92 14.57
CA VAL A 344 -9.03 6.11 15.01
C VAL A 344 -9.21 4.65 14.62
N ALA A 345 -10.40 4.08 14.82
CA ALA A 345 -10.69 2.71 14.41
C ALA A 345 -10.56 2.52 12.88
N ALA A 346 -11.08 3.47 12.11
CA ALA A 346 -10.97 3.47 10.64
C ALA A 346 -9.51 3.55 10.18
N ALA A 347 -8.70 4.43 10.78
CA ALA A 347 -7.30 4.61 10.41
C ALA A 347 -6.44 3.38 10.75
N ARG A 348 -6.71 2.71 11.88
CA ARG A 348 -6.11 1.41 12.23
C ARG A 348 -6.45 0.35 11.19
N LEU A 349 -7.71 0.23 10.80
CA LEU A 349 -8.15 -0.70 9.77
C LEU A 349 -7.46 -0.41 8.42
N ALA A 350 -7.44 0.86 8.00
CA ALA A 350 -6.77 1.28 6.77
C ALA A 350 -5.27 0.95 6.79
N SER A 351 -4.61 1.14 7.94
CA SER A 351 -3.20 0.80 8.15
C SER A 351 -2.95 -0.72 8.00
N ARG A 352 -3.80 -1.56 8.58
CA ARG A 352 -3.70 -3.03 8.44
C ARG A 352 -3.94 -3.48 7.00
N GLN A 353 -4.91 -2.88 6.31
CA GLN A 353 -5.15 -3.15 4.89
C GLN A 353 -3.95 -2.75 4.02
N TYR A 354 -3.32 -1.61 4.31
CA TYR A 354 -2.10 -1.18 3.65
C TYR A 354 -0.94 -2.15 3.90
N ALA A 355 -0.73 -2.56 5.16
CA ALA A 355 0.28 -3.55 5.51
C ALA A 355 0.06 -4.90 4.81
N LYS A 356 -1.20 -5.34 4.67
CA LYS A 356 -1.56 -6.53 3.86
C LYS A 356 -1.15 -6.34 2.40
N ARG A 357 -1.47 -5.20 1.78
CA ARG A 357 -1.09 -4.91 0.38
C ARG A 357 0.44 -4.91 0.21
N GLN A 358 1.16 -4.29 1.14
CA GLN A 358 2.63 -4.29 1.14
C GLN A 358 3.19 -5.72 1.21
N ARG A 359 2.71 -6.54 2.15
CA ARG A 359 3.14 -7.94 2.27
C ARG A 359 2.87 -8.77 1.01
N THR A 360 1.69 -8.62 0.42
CA THR A 360 1.36 -9.27 -0.86
C THR A 360 2.32 -8.83 -1.95
N TRP A 361 2.57 -7.52 -2.06
CA TRP A 361 3.49 -6.98 -3.06
C TRP A 361 4.91 -7.52 -2.88
N PHE A 362 5.45 -7.51 -1.65
CA PHE A 362 6.80 -7.98 -1.35
C PHE A 362 6.96 -9.46 -1.65
N ARG A 363 5.97 -10.30 -1.32
CA ARG A 363 5.98 -11.73 -1.64
C ARG A 363 6.15 -11.99 -3.14
N SER A 364 5.47 -11.20 -3.98
CA SER A 364 5.51 -11.39 -5.43
C SER A 364 6.73 -10.75 -6.12
N ASN A 365 7.32 -9.71 -5.53
CA ASN A 365 8.33 -8.89 -6.23
C ASN A 365 9.74 -8.96 -5.61
N MET A 366 9.87 -9.45 -4.38
CA MET A 366 11.13 -9.47 -3.63
C MET A 366 11.61 -10.90 -3.31
N GLY A 367 11.30 -11.87 -4.19
CA GLY A 367 11.75 -13.26 -4.01
C GLY A 367 13.27 -13.44 -4.01
N ALA A 368 14.00 -12.56 -4.70
CA ALA A 368 15.47 -12.55 -4.73
C ALA A 368 16.12 -11.77 -3.57
N TRP A 369 15.33 -11.16 -2.69
CA TRP A 369 15.84 -10.39 -1.55
C TRP A 369 16.05 -11.31 -0.35
N ARG A 370 17.00 -10.98 0.52
CA ARG A 370 17.22 -11.73 1.77
C ARG A 370 16.04 -11.49 2.71
N GLN A 371 15.29 -12.55 3.01
CA GLN A 371 14.14 -12.48 3.90
C GLN A 371 14.57 -12.48 5.37
N LEU A 372 14.01 -11.54 6.13
CA LEU A 372 14.18 -11.42 7.57
C LEU A 372 12.84 -11.69 8.24
N SER A 373 12.62 -12.94 8.64
CA SER A 373 11.42 -13.33 9.37
C SER A 373 11.38 -12.68 10.74
N LEU A 374 10.22 -12.10 11.06
CA LEU A 374 9.91 -11.56 12.37
C LEU A 374 8.74 -12.36 12.95
N PRO A 375 8.60 -12.38 14.29
CA PRO A 375 7.45 -12.97 14.96
C PRO A 375 6.11 -12.40 14.51
#